data_AF-A0A8B7BED7-F1
#
_entry.id   AF-A0A8B7BED7-F1
#
_cell.length_a   1.000
_cell.length_b   1.000
_cell.length_c   1.000
_cell.angle_alpha   90.00
_cell.angle_beta   90.00
_cell.angle_gamma   90.00
#
_symmetry.space_group_name_H-M   'P 1'
#
loop_
_entity.id
_entity.type
_entity.pdbx_description
1 polymer ?
#
loop_
_entity_poly.entity_id
_entity_poly.type
_entity_poly.pdbx_seq_one_letter_code
_entity_poly.pdbx_strand_id
1 'polypeptide(L)'
;DLMSWINGIRGLVSSDELAKDVTGAEALLERHQEHRTEIDARAGTFQAFEQFGQQLLAHGHYASPEIKEKLDILDQERADLEKAWVQRRMMLDQCLELQLFHRDCEQAENWMAAREAFLNTEDKGDSLDSVEALIKKHEDFDKAINVQ
;
A
#
# COMPACT_ATOMS: atom_id res chain seq x y z
N ASP A 1 5.14 -11.93 27.44
CA ASP A 1 4.34 -13.12 27.11
C ASP A 1 3.97 -13.08 25.62
N LEU A 2 3.91 -14.23 24.93
CA LEU A 2 3.70 -14.30 23.47
C LEU A 2 2.32 -13.75 23.07
N MET A 3 1.28 -14.02 23.87
CA MET A 3 -0.07 -13.50 23.63
C MET A 3 -0.13 -11.98 23.70
N SER A 4 0.53 -11.38 24.70
CA SER A 4 0.62 -9.93 24.80
C SER A 4 1.35 -9.31 23.61
N TRP A 5 2.38 -9.99 23.09
CA TRP A 5 3.08 -9.53 21.89
C TRP A 5 2.20 -9.64 20.64
N ILE A 6 1.48 -10.75 20.45
CA ILE A 6 0.50 -10.92 19.35
C ILE A 6 -0.51 -9.77 19.38
N ASN A 7 -1.10 -9.50 20.54
CA ASN A 7 -2.08 -8.43 20.69
C ASN A 7 -1.50 -7.04 20.39
N GLY A 8 -0.24 -6.80 20.75
CA GLY A 8 0.48 -5.58 20.41
C GLY A 8 0.63 -5.40 18.91
N ILE A 9 1.16 -6.39 18.20
CA ILE A 9 1.32 -6.33 16.74
C ILE A 9 -0.03 -6.26 16.05
N ARG A 10 -1.03 -7.01 16.52
CA ARG A 10 -2.40 -6.97 15.98
C ARG A 10 -2.94 -5.54 16.01
N GLY A 11 -2.74 -4.81 17.10
CA GLY A 11 -3.12 -3.40 17.19
C GLY A 11 -2.45 -2.51 16.13
N LEU A 12 -1.23 -2.82 15.73
CA LEU A 12 -0.50 -2.07 14.68
C LEU A 12 -1.01 -2.41 13.27
N VAL A 13 -1.31 -3.68 13.01
CA VAL A 13 -1.75 -4.15 11.68
C VAL A 13 -3.26 -4.04 11.45
N SER A 14 -4.03 -3.63 12.46
CA SER A 14 -5.49 -3.45 12.40
C SER A 14 -5.95 -2.00 12.17
N SER A 15 -5.03 -1.08 11.81
CA SER A 15 -5.42 0.30 11.48
C SER A 15 -6.27 0.35 10.20
N ASP A 16 -7.30 1.20 10.18
CA ASP A 16 -8.13 1.51 9.01
C ASP A 16 -7.64 2.75 8.23
N GLU A 17 -6.57 3.41 8.70
CA GLU A 17 -6.04 4.62 8.09
C GLU A 17 -5.59 4.37 6.64
N LEU A 18 -5.98 5.24 5.70
CA LEU A 18 -5.53 5.18 4.31
C LEU A 18 -4.97 6.55 3.90
N ALA A 19 -3.93 6.53 3.06
CA ALA A 19 -3.33 7.73 2.53
C ALA A 19 -4.20 8.36 1.42
N LYS A 20 -3.97 9.64 1.16
CA LYS A 20 -4.67 10.43 0.14
C LYS A 20 -3.76 10.87 -1.02
N ASP A 21 -2.53 10.38 -1.01
CA ASP A 21 -1.53 10.61 -2.04
C ASP A 21 -0.61 9.38 -2.15
N VAL A 22 0.17 9.33 -3.24
CA VAL A 22 1.06 8.20 -3.56
C VAL A 22 2.13 8.05 -2.48
N THR A 23 2.80 9.15 -2.10
CA THR A 23 3.89 9.15 -1.11
C THR A 23 3.43 8.59 0.24
N GLY A 24 2.25 8.98 0.71
CA GLY A 24 1.68 8.49 1.95
C GLY A 24 1.30 7.01 1.86
N ALA A 25 0.77 6.56 0.72
CA ALA A 25 0.43 5.15 0.52
C ALA A 25 1.69 4.26 0.52
N GLU A 26 2.76 4.71 -0.13
CA GLU A 26 4.08 4.04 -0.11
C GLU A 26 4.66 3.98 1.31
N ALA A 27 4.61 5.08 2.07
CA ALA A 27 5.09 5.12 3.44
C ALA A 27 4.30 4.18 4.38
N LEU A 28 2.98 4.07 4.18
CA LEU A 28 2.16 3.10 4.91
C LEU A 28 2.54 1.66 4.59
N LEU A 29 2.81 1.35 3.32
CA LEU A 29 3.26 0.02 2.89
C LEU A 29 4.64 -0.33 3.46
N GLU A 30 5.57 0.62 3.47
CA GLU A 30 6.90 0.44 4.05
C GLU A 30 6.81 0.12 5.55
N ARG A 31 6.07 0.93 6.31
CA ARG A 31 5.83 0.67 7.74
C ARG A 31 5.15 -0.68 7.99
N HIS A 32 4.19 -1.07 7.13
CA HIS A 32 3.54 -2.38 7.24
C HIS A 32 4.51 -3.55 6.98
N GLN A 33 5.52 -3.35 6.13
CA GLN A 33 6.60 -4.29 5.88
C GLN A 33 7.58 -4.39 7.06
N GLU A 34 7.77 -3.32 7.83
CA GLU A 34 8.54 -3.39 9.09
C GLU A 34 7.86 -4.34 10.09
N HIS A 35 6.53 -4.24 10.24
CA HIS A 35 5.77 -5.16 11.10
C HIS A 35 5.87 -6.61 10.62
N ARG A 36 6.00 -6.86 9.32
CA ARG A 36 6.27 -8.22 8.80
C ARG A 36 7.60 -8.76 9.32
N THR A 37 8.63 -7.91 9.28
CA THR A 37 9.97 -8.27 9.77
C THR A 37 9.94 -8.61 11.25
N GLU A 38 9.17 -7.87 12.06
CA GLU A 38 8.97 -8.18 13.48
C GLU A 38 8.26 -9.52 13.70
N ILE A 39 7.25 -9.84 12.89
CA ILE A 39 6.54 -11.12 12.93
C ILE A 39 7.48 -12.28 12.62
N ASP A 40 8.25 -12.16 11.53
CA ASP A 40 9.18 -13.19 11.09
C ASP A 40 10.31 -13.42 12.11
N ALA A 41 10.82 -12.34 12.71
CA ALA A 41 11.84 -12.44 13.76
C ALA A 41 11.38 -13.22 15.00
N ARG A 42 10.07 -13.32 15.24
CA ARG A 42 9.49 -14.07 16.36
C ARG A 42 9.23 -15.54 16.08
N ALA A 43 9.32 -16.00 14.82
CA ALA A 43 9.02 -17.38 14.44
C ALA A 43 9.77 -18.41 15.29
N GLY A 44 11.05 -18.17 15.59
CA GLY A 44 11.86 -19.07 16.42
C GLY A 44 11.39 -19.17 17.87
N THR A 45 10.88 -18.08 18.45
CA THR A 45 10.35 -18.09 19.83
C THR A 45 9.05 -18.89 19.91
N PHE A 46 8.16 -18.76 18.92
CA PHE A 46 6.95 -19.58 18.83
C PHE A 46 7.29 -21.07 18.70
N GLN A 47 8.21 -21.39 17.79
CA GLN A 47 8.65 -22.77 17.57
C GLN A 47 9.24 -23.39 18.84
N ALA A 48 10.08 -22.66 19.57
CA ALA A 48 10.66 -23.14 20.82
C ALA A 48 9.59 -23.39 21.90
N PHE A 49 8.62 -22.48 22.04
CA PHE A 49 7.51 -22.65 22.98
C PHE A 49 6.63 -23.85 22.64
N GLU A 50 6.29 -24.01 21.36
CA GLU A 50 5.52 -25.13 20.86
C GLU A 50 6.24 -26.45 21.10
N GLN A 51 7.53 -26.54 20.74
CA GLN A 51 8.35 -27.73 20.98
C GLN A 51 8.41 -28.11 22.46
N PHE A 52 8.55 -27.12 23.36
CA PHE A 52 8.55 -27.37 24.79
C PHE A 52 7.19 -27.92 25.27
N GLY A 53 6.08 -27.32 24.82
CA GLY A 53 4.75 -27.83 25.13
C GLY A 53 4.53 -29.26 24.63
N GLN A 54 4.94 -29.55 23.38
CA GLN A 54 4.86 -30.89 22.81
C GLN A 54 5.71 -31.91 23.57
N GLN A 55 6.90 -31.52 24.06
CA GLN A 55 7.70 -32.38 24.92
C GLN A 55 6.97 -32.72 26.23
N LEU A 56 6.34 -31.75 26.90
CA LEU A 56 5.57 -32.02 28.12
C LEU A 56 4.41 -32.99 27.87
N LEU A 57 3.70 -32.82 26.75
CA LEU A 57 2.64 -33.74 26.33
C LEU A 57 3.16 -35.15 26.09
N ALA A 58 4.30 -35.29 25.40
CA ALA A 58 4.91 -36.59 25.12
C ALA A 58 5.33 -37.35 26.39
N HIS A 59 5.69 -36.64 27.46
CA HIS A 59 6.04 -37.24 28.75
C HIS A 59 4.83 -37.51 29.66
N GLY A 60 3.60 -37.26 29.19
CA GLY A 60 2.38 -37.48 29.96
C GLY A 60 2.28 -36.53 31.17
N HIS A 61 2.67 -35.26 31.00
CA HIS A 61 2.61 -34.27 32.08
C HIS A 61 1.19 -34.19 32.69
N TYR A 62 1.08 -34.02 34.01
CA TYR A 62 -0.21 -34.06 34.71
C TYR A 62 -1.23 -33.02 34.20
N ALA A 63 -0.72 -31.88 33.73
CA ALA A 63 -1.49 -30.77 33.14
C ALA A 63 -1.54 -30.82 31.60
N SER A 64 -1.50 -32.01 31.00
CA SER A 64 -1.55 -32.18 29.54
C SER A 64 -2.78 -31.51 28.89
N PRO A 65 -4.00 -31.59 29.46
CA PRO A 65 -5.17 -30.89 28.91
C PRO A 65 -4.94 -29.38 28.77
N GLU A 66 -4.43 -28.74 29.82
CA GLU A 66 -4.20 -27.30 29.86
C GLU A 66 -3.04 -26.87 28.95
N ILE A 67 -1.99 -27.70 28.84
CA ILE A 67 -0.88 -27.44 27.93
C ILE A 67 -1.37 -27.48 26.48
N LYS A 68 -2.17 -28.49 26.12
CA LYS A 68 -2.72 -28.62 24.77
C LYS A 68 -3.61 -27.43 24.44
N GLU A 69 -4.52 -27.05 25.33
CA GLU A 69 -5.39 -25.89 25.13
C GLU A 69 -4.58 -24.61 24.89
N LYS A 70 -3.52 -24.38 25.66
CA LYS A 70 -2.65 -23.20 25.47
C LYS A 70 -1.90 -23.20 24.14
N LEU A 71 -1.44 -24.36 23.68
CA LEU A 71 -0.80 -24.50 22.37
C LEU A 71 -1.79 -24.21 21.24
N ASP A 72 -3.00 -24.79 21.32
CA ASP A 72 -4.06 -24.61 20.33
C ASP A 72 -4.50 -23.13 20.24
N ILE A 73 -4.68 -22.46 21.38
CA ILE A 73 -4.99 -21.02 21.42
C ILE A 73 -3.86 -20.20 20.78
N LEU A 74 -2.60 -20.48 21.12
CA LEU A 74 -1.47 -19.72 20.60
C LEU A 74 -1.33 -19.86 19.07
N ASP A 75 -1.55 -21.07 18.55
CA ASP A 75 -1.50 -21.35 17.11
C ASP A 75 -2.62 -20.60 16.37
N GLN A 76 -3.85 -20.66 16.89
CA GLN A 76 -4.99 -19.94 16.33
C GLN A 76 -4.74 -18.43 16.29
N GLU A 77 -4.24 -17.85 17.39
CA GLU A 77 -3.97 -16.42 17.51
C GLU A 77 -2.86 -15.95 16.56
N ARG A 78 -1.85 -16.81 16.32
CA ARG A 78 -0.80 -16.57 15.34
C ARG A 78 -1.35 -16.63 13.91
N ALA A 79 -2.20 -17.60 13.61
CA ALA A 79 -2.84 -17.73 12.29
C ALA A 79 -3.74 -16.52 11.99
N ASP A 80 -4.48 -16.02 12.99
CA ASP A 80 -5.34 -14.85 12.82
C ASP A 80 -4.54 -13.55 12.71
N LEU A 81 -3.39 -13.43 13.38
CA LEU A 81 -2.46 -12.32 13.15
C LEU A 81 -1.95 -12.29 11.71
N GLU A 82 -1.56 -13.45 11.16
CA GLU A 82 -1.11 -13.55 9.77
C GLU A 82 -2.20 -13.12 8.79
N LYS A 83 -3.45 -13.61 8.99
CA LYS A 83 -4.59 -13.18 8.17
C LYS A 83 -4.82 -11.68 8.24
N ALA A 84 -4.77 -11.09 9.43
CA ALA A 84 -4.95 -9.66 9.62
C ALA A 84 -3.86 -8.85 8.90
N TRP A 85 -2.60 -9.29 8.98
CA TRP A 85 -1.50 -8.66 8.26
C TRP A 85 -1.70 -8.71 6.73
N VAL A 86 -2.11 -9.86 6.19
CA VAL A 86 -2.38 -10.03 4.75
C VAL A 86 -3.55 -9.16 4.29
N GLN A 87 -4.66 -9.16 5.04
CA GLN A 87 -5.83 -8.34 4.72
C GLN A 87 -5.47 -6.86 4.68
N ARG A 88 -4.71 -6.39 5.68
CA ARG A 88 -4.25 -5.01 5.73
C ARG A 88 -3.33 -4.67 4.55
N ARG A 89 -2.43 -5.58 4.18
CA ARG A 89 -1.56 -5.42 3.02
C ARG A 89 -2.37 -5.21 1.73
N MET A 90 -3.38 -6.05 1.50
CA MET A 90 -4.25 -5.91 0.32
C MET A 90 -4.94 -4.55 0.26
N MET A 91 -5.44 -4.04 1.39
CA MET A 91 -6.07 -2.72 1.44
C MET A 91 -5.08 -1.58 1.11
N LEU A 92 -3.85 -1.67 1.62
CA LEU A 92 -2.80 -0.68 1.35
C LEU A 92 -2.37 -0.70 -0.11
N ASP A 93 -2.23 -1.88 -0.72
CA ASP A 93 -1.91 -2.03 -2.14
C ASP A 93 -3.02 -1.42 -3.02
N GLN A 94 -4.30 -1.71 -2.71
CA GLN A 94 -5.45 -1.09 -3.40
C GLN A 94 -5.50 0.43 -3.24
N CYS A 95 -5.12 0.93 -2.05
CA CYS A 95 -5.02 2.36 -1.80
C CYS A 95 -3.96 3.00 -2.69
N LEU A 96 -2.77 2.38 -2.80
CA LEU A 96 -1.70 2.86 -3.67
C LEU A 96 -2.14 2.89 -5.14
N GLU A 97 -2.77 1.81 -5.63
CA GLU A 97 -3.32 1.75 -6.99
C GLU A 97 -4.29 2.91 -7.27
N LEU A 98 -5.21 3.19 -6.33
CA LEU A 98 -6.16 4.29 -6.45
C LEU A 98 -5.45 5.66 -6.50
N GLN A 99 -4.44 5.88 -5.65
CA GLN A 99 -3.72 7.16 -5.65
C GLN A 99 -2.88 7.37 -6.92
N LEU A 100 -2.30 6.29 -7.47
CA LEU A 100 -1.62 6.33 -8.76
C LEU A 100 -2.60 6.71 -9.88
N PHE A 101 -3.78 6.08 -9.90
CA PHE A 101 -4.83 6.40 -10.86
C PHE A 101 -5.27 7.87 -10.77
N HIS A 102 -5.54 8.39 -9.58
CA HIS A 102 -5.91 9.80 -9.41
C HIS A 102 -4.84 10.76 -9.91
N ARG A 103 -3.57 10.50 -9.60
CA ARG A 103 -2.45 11.32 -10.09
C ARG A 103 -2.37 11.31 -11.61
N ASP A 104 -2.54 10.14 -12.22
CA ASP A 104 -2.47 10.00 -13.67
C ASP A 104 -3.67 10.69 -14.36
N CYS A 105 -4.87 10.63 -13.76
CA CYS A 105 -6.04 11.41 -14.18
C CYS A 105 -5.77 12.92 -14.09
N GLU A 106 -5.25 13.41 -12.97
CA GLU A 106 -4.92 14.83 -12.78
C GLU A 106 -3.87 15.29 -13.80
N GLN A 107 -2.87 14.45 -14.10
CA GLN A 107 -1.89 14.75 -15.14
C GLN A 107 -2.55 14.86 -16.53
N ALA A 108 -3.47 13.94 -16.87
CA ALA A 108 -4.20 13.98 -18.12
C ALA A 108 -5.13 15.21 -18.23
N GLU A 109 -5.84 15.56 -17.15
CA GLU A 109 -6.69 16.74 -17.08
C GLU A 109 -5.88 18.03 -17.25
N ASN A 110 -4.78 18.17 -16.50
CA ASN A 110 -3.87 19.31 -16.63
C ASN A 110 -3.26 19.38 -18.04
N TRP A 111 -2.92 18.23 -18.62
CA TRP A 111 -2.44 18.13 -19.99
C TRP A 111 -3.50 18.68 -20.94
N MET A 112 -4.76 18.23 -20.86
CA MET A 112 -5.85 18.70 -21.73
C MET A 112 -6.16 20.19 -21.52
N ALA A 113 -6.28 20.64 -20.27
CA ALA A 113 -6.57 22.04 -19.94
C ALA A 113 -5.52 23.01 -20.51
N ALA A 114 -4.24 22.62 -20.50
CA ALA A 114 -3.17 23.41 -21.11
C ALA A 114 -3.33 23.53 -22.64
N ARG A 115 -3.80 22.48 -23.32
CA ARG A 115 -4.09 22.51 -24.78
C ARG A 115 -5.30 23.39 -25.07
N GLU A 116 -6.37 23.25 -24.30
CA GLU A 116 -7.58 24.06 -24.45
C GLU A 116 -7.28 25.55 -24.25
N ALA A 117 -6.50 25.89 -23.21
CA ALA A 117 -6.09 27.26 -22.95
C ALA A 117 -5.24 27.84 -24.11
N PHE A 118 -4.38 27.04 -24.72
CA PHE A 118 -3.63 27.44 -25.90
C PHE A 118 -4.55 27.71 -27.10
N LEU A 119 -5.51 26.83 -27.37
CA LEU A 119 -6.46 26.96 -28.48
C LEU A 119 -7.45 28.11 -28.30
N ASN A 120 -7.78 28.48 -27.07
CA ASN A 120 -8.70 29.57 -26.78
C ASN A 120 -8.07 30.98 -26.88
N THR A 121 -6.85 31.09 -27.44
CA THR A 121 -6.23 32.40 -27.68
C THR A 121 -6.88 33.08 -28.89
N GLU A 122 -7.52 34.23 -28.67
CA GLU A 122 -8.19 35.01 -29.73
C GLU A 122 -7.24 35.93 -30.52
N ASP A 123 -5.93 35.78 -30.38
CA ASP A 123 -4.95 36.58 -31.12
C ASP A 123 -4.98 36.20 -32.61
N LYS A 124 -5.34 37.16 -33.45
CA LYS A 124 -5.44 36.98 -34.91
C LYS A 124 -4.24 37.56 -35.66
N GLY A 125 -3.29 38.18 -34.96
CA GLY A 125 -2.23 38.95 -35.57
C GLY A 125 -2.73 40.28 -36.18
N ASP A 126 -1.83 41.23 -36.25
CA ASP A 126 -2.03 42.60 -36.77
C ASP A 126 -1.15 42.90 -38.00
N SER A 127 -0.30 41.94 -38.41
CA SER A 127 0.62 42.03 -39.54
C SER A 127 0.82 40.68 -40.20
N LEU A 128 1.37 40.66 -41.42
CA LEU A 128 1.71 39.42 -42.11
C LEU A 128 2.68 38.56 -41.29
N ASP A 129 3.73 39.17 -40.75
CA ASP A 129 4.74 38.49 -39.94
C ASP A 129 4.13 37.88 -38.66
N SER A 130 3.21 38.60 -38.00
CA SER A 130 2.54 38.08 -36.80
C SER A 130 1.56 36.95 -37.13
N VAL A 131 0.86 37.00 -38.26
CA VAL A 131 0.00 35.90 -38.75
C VAL A 131 0.83 34.66 -39.12
N GLU A 132 1.93 34.80 -39.84
CA GLU A 132 2.82 33.68 -40.20
C GLU A 132 3.40 33.00 -38.95
N ALA A 133 3.78 33.79 -37.94
CA ALA A 133 4.24 33.26 -36.65
C ALA A 133 3.14 32.47 -35.92
N LEU A 134 1.89 32.96 -35.93
CA LEU A 134 0.74 32.26 -35.33
C LEU A 134 0.44 30.93 -36.05
N ILE A 135 0.47 30.91 -37.39
CA ILE A 135 0.30 29.68 -38.19
C ILE A 135 1.36 28.66 -37.82
N LYS A 136 2.64 29.06 -37.83
CA LYS A 136 3.74 28.17 -37.48
C LYS A 136 3.58 27.60 -36.06
N LYS A 137 3.19 28.44 -35.11
CA LYS A 137 2.94 28.03 -33.72
C LYS A 137 1.80 27.01 -33.62
N HIS A 138 0.75 27.15 -34.44
CA HIS A 138 -0.34 26.18 -34.52
C HIS A 138 0.09 24.86 -35.16
N GLU A 139 0.85 24.91 -36.27
CA GLU A 139 1.40 23.70 -36.91
C GLU A 139 2.32 22.91 -35.97
N ASP A 140 3.14 23.61 -35.17
CA ASP A 140 4.01 22.96 -34.18
C ASP A 140 3.20 22.32 -33.04
N PHE A 141 2.07 22.93 -32.65
CA PHE A 141 1.12 22.36 -31.70
C PHE A 141 0.43 21.11 -32.26
N ASP A 142 -0.06 21.14 -33.50
CA ASP A 142 -0.69 20.00 -34.16
C ASP A 142 0.26 18.81 -34.29
N LYS A 143 1.52 19.07 -34.63
CA LYS A 143 2.58 18.04 -34.62
C LYS A 143 2.77 17.46 -33.22
N ALA A 144 2.78 18.29 -32.17
CA ALA A 144 2.95 17.83 -30.80
C ALA A 144 1.77 16.97 -30.30
N ILE A 145 0.55 17.19 -30.82
CA ILE A 145 -0.62 16.36 -30.52
C ILE A 145 -0.63 15.06 -31.33
N ASN A 146 -0.25 15.10 -32.61
CA ASN A 146 -0.31 13.92 -33.49
C ASN A 146 0.86 12.93 -33.33
N VAL A 147 1.86 13.23 -32.50
CA VAL A 147 3.02 12.35 -32.25
C VAL A 147 2.78 11.36 -31.09
N GLN A 148 1.52 11.07 -30.76
CA GLN A 148 1.14 9.99 -29.83
C GLN A 148 0.78 8.69 -30.55
#